data_AF-A0A355Q3M9-F1
#
_entry.id   AF-A0A355Q3M9-F1
#
_cell.length_a   1.000
_cell.length_b   1.000
_cell.length_c   1.000
_cell.angle_alpha   90.00
_cell.angle_beta   90.00
_cell.angle_gamma   90.00
#
_symmetry.space_group_name_H-M   'P 1'
#
loop_
_entity.id
_entity.type
_entity.pdbx_description
1 polymer ?
#
loop_
_entity_poly.entity_id
_entity_poly.type
_entity_poly.pdbx_seq_one_letter_code
_entity_poly.pdbx_strand_id
1 'polypeptide(L)'
;QAKVVLYRVVSFAALFYGGKPIEMLHTYKFPNDPEILNLPNSTDLAIITERRMEDSLRKDHPRVQFVKHSGNFAFYHIPVDSP
;
A
#
# COMPACT_ATOMS: atom_id res chain seq x y z
N GLN A 1 -6.80 7.41 -12.16
CA GLN A 1 -5.56 7.73 -11.39
C GLN A 1 -5.46 6.72 -10.26
N ALA A 2 -4.34 5.99 -10.13
CA ALA A 2 -4.19 4.97 -9.08
C ALA A 2 -4.17 5.62 -7.68
N LYS A 3 -4.84 4.99 -6.72
CA LYS A 3 -4.87 5.42 -5.33
C LYS A 3 -3.61 4.90 -4.62
N VAL A 4 -2.86 5.80 -3.99
CA VAL A 4 -1.63 5.44 -3.27
C VAL A 4 -1.94 5.09 -1.83
N VAL A 5 -1.33 4.01 -1.35
CA VAL A 5 -1.52 3.45 -0.02
C VAL A 5 -0.16 3.11 0.60
N LEU A 6 0.05 3.46 1.87
CA LEU A 6 1.24 3.09 2.64
C LEU A 6 0.91 1.92 3.58
N TYR A 7 1.67 0.84 3.53
CA TYR A 7 1.47 -0.33 4.39
C TYR A 7 2.52 -0.39 5.51
N ARG A 8 2.11 -0.29 6.77
CA ARG A 8 2.99 -0.35 7.96
C ARG A 8 4.17 0.63 7.94
N VAL A 9 4.07 1.71 7.16
CA VAL A 9 5.07 2.79 7.07
C VAL A 9 4.47 4.09 7.58
N VAL A 10 5.04 4.65 8.65
CA VAL A 10 4.59 5.92 9.27
C VAL A 10 5.45 7.11 8.82
N SER A 11 6.73 6.87 8.53
CA SER A 11 7.73 7.92 8.27
C SER A 11 7.49 8.71 6.98
N PHE A 12 6.91 8.07 5.96
CA PHE A 12 6.70 8.70 4.64
C PHE A 12 5.39 9.51 4.53
N ALA A 13 4.48 9.38 5.48
CA ALA A 13 3.29 10.22 5.54
C ALA A 13 3.70 11.70 5.52
N ALA A 14 4.73 12.05 6.30
CA ALA A 14 5.35 13.38 6.39
C ALA A 14 5.83 13.95 5.06
N LEU A 15 6.28 13.11 4.11
CA LEU A 15 6.77 13.56 2.79
C LEU A 15 5.64 13.95 1.82
N PHE A 16 4.40 13.52 2.11
CA PHE A 16 3.22 13.84 1.33
C PHE A 16 2.21 14.75 2.08
N TYR A 17 2.51 15.12 3.34
CA TYR A 17 1.75 16.12 4.09
C TYR A 17 1.72 17.44 3.30
N GLY A 18 0.56 17.77 2.73
CA GLY A 18 0.29 19.04 2.06
C GLY A 18 -0.28 18.94 0.64
N GLY A 19 -0.22 17.78 -0.03
CA GLY A 19 -0.63 17.65 -1.44
C GLY A 19 -1.92 16.86 -1.69
N LYS A 20 -2.06 15.67 -1.10
CA LYS A 20 -3.22 14.76 -1.24
C LYS A 20 -3.32 13.82 -0.02
N PRO A 21 -4.52 13.39 0.40
CA PRO A 21 -4.65 12.37 1.44
C PRO A 21 -4.11 11.03 0.93
N ILE A 22 -3.06 10.51 1.57
CA ILE A 22 -2.55 9.15 1.33
C ILE A 22 -3.06 8.26 2.45
N GLU A 23 -3.69 7.16 2.09
CA GLU A 23 -4.22 6.22 3.06
C GLU A 23 -3.08 5.39 3.67
N MET A 24 -3.02 5.36 5.00
CA MET A 24 -2.03 4.59 5.76
C MET A 24 -2.72 3.38 6.38
N LEU A 25 -2.34 2.20 5.93
CA LEU A 25 -2.88 0.93 6.44
C LEU A 25 -1.99 0.37 7.53
N HIS A 26 -2.64 -0.25 8.51
CA HIS A 26 -1.97 -1.13 9.46
C HIS A 26 -0.91 -0.40 10.33
N THR A 27 -1.12 0.88 10.62
CA THR A 27 -0.24 1.66 11.50
C THR A 27 -0.91 1.87 12.86
N TYR A 28 -0.15 1.86 13.96
CA TYR A 28 -0.69 2.12 15.31
C TYR A 28 -1.36 3.50 15.44
N LYS A 29 -1.05 4.44 14.54
CA LYS A 29 -1.53 5.83 14.58
C LYS A 29 -2.73 6.10 13.67
N PHE A 30 -3.08 5.21 12.74
CA PHE A 30 -4.18 5.41 11.78
C PHE A 30 -5.04 4.15 11.66
N PRO A 31 -6.37 4.23 11.90
CA PRO A 31 -7.26 3.09 12.05
C PRO A 31 -7.73 2.47 10.72
N ASN A 32 -7.03 2.72 9.60
CA ASN A 32 -7.50 2.22 8.30
C ASN A 32 -7.27 0.72 8.18
N ASP A 33 -8.33 0.03 7.75
CA ASP A 33 -8.40 -1.42 7.67
C ASP A 33 -7.57 -1.96 6.50
N PRO A 34 -6.55 -2.80 6.73
CA PRO A 34 -5.75 -3.40 5.67
C PRO A 34 -6.55 -4.35 4.76
N GLU A 35 -7.77 -4.77 5.14
CA GLU A 35 -8.61 -5.65 4.32
C GLU A 35 -8.95 -5.07 2.94
N ILE A 36 -8.83 -3.76 2.72
CA ILE A 36 -8.99 -3.16 1.39
C ILE A 36 -8.02 -3.73 0.34
N LEU A 37 -6.88 -4.31 0.78
CA LEU A 37 -5.92 -4.97 -0.11
C LEU A 37 -6.39 -6.39 -0.52
N ASN A 38 -7.38 -6.93 0.17
CA ASN A 38 -7.96 -8.24 -0.11
C ASN A 38 -9.28 -8.12 -0.89
N LEU A 39 -10.04 -7.04 -0.70
CA LEU A 39 -11.36 -6.82 -1.31
C LEU A 39 -11.30 -6.36 -2.77
N PRO A 40 -12.27 -6.78 -3.62
CA PRO A 40 -12.32 -6.34 -5.00
C PRO A 40 -12.23 -4.81 -5.14
N ASN A 41 -11.40 -4.34 -6.06
CA ASN A 41 -11.01 -2.94 -6.15
C ASN A 41 -11.56 -2.30 -7.41
N SER A 42 -12.35 -1.24 -7.26
CA SER A 42 -12.85 -0.41 -8.38
C SER A 42 -11.81 0.57 -8.92
N THR A 43 -10.61 0.64 -8.32
CA THR A 43 -9.51 1.51 -8.76
C THR A 43 -8.17 0.86 -8.46
N ASP A 44 -7.18 1.06 -9.34
CA ASP A 44 -5.83 0.56 -9.12
C ASP A 44 -5.27 1.09 -7.80
N LEU A 45 -4.74 0.18 -6.97
CA LEU A 45 -4.05 0.54 -5.73
C LEU A 45 -2.54 0.46 -5.96
N ALA A 46 -1.82 1.52 -5.63
CA ALA A 46 -0.37 1.52 -5.55
C ALA A 46 0.04 1.41 -4.08
N ILE A 47 0.74 0.34 -3.72
CA ILE A 47 1.16 0.06 -2.35
C ILE A 47 2.67 0.29 -2.23
N ILE A 48 3.06 1.03 -1.19
CA ILE A 48 4.46 1.24 -0.83
C ILE A 48 4.70 0.64 0.55
N THR A 49 5.75 -0.16 0.67
CA THR A 49 6.17 -0.77 1.93
C THR A 49 7.70 -0.75 2.06
N GLU A 50 8.21 -0.93 3.27
CA GLU A 50 9.64 -1.19 3.48
C GLU A 50 9.98 -2.62 3.08
N ARG A 51 11.21 -2.83 2.58
CA ARG A 51 11.65 -4.16 2.10
C ARG A 51 11.55 -5.26 3.17
N ARG A 52 11.80 -4.92 4.43
CA ARG A 52 11.66 -5.85 5.57
C ARG A 52 10.23 -6.32 5.83
N MET A 53 9.23 -5.65 5.23
CA MET A 53 7.81 -5.96 5.39
C MET A 53 7.22 -6.67 4.17
N GLU A 54 8.01 -6.94 3.12
CA GLU A 54 7.56 -7.59 1.89
C GLU A 54 6.95 -8.97 2.16
N ASP A 55 7.62 -9.79 2.98
CA ASP A 55 7.16 -11.14 3.28
C ASP A 55 5.81 -11.12 4.02
N SER A 56 5.63 -10.20 4.96
CA SER A 56 4.34 -10.01 5.64
C SER A 56 3.27 -9.53 4.66
N LEU A 57 3.56 -8.51 3.85
CA LEU A 57 2.61 -7.97 2.87
C LEU A 57 2.12 -9.05 1.90
N ARG A 58 3.04 -9.84 1.33
CA ARG A 58 2.70 -10.89 0.37
C ARG A 58 1.97 -12.08 1.01
N LYS A 59 2.27 -12.39 2.26
CA LYS A 59 1.60 -13.46 3.02
C LYS A 59 0.17 -13.06 3.39
N ASP A 60 0.00 -11.83 3.86
CA ASP A 60 -1.28 -11.34 4.36
C ASP A 60 -2.22 -10.90 3.22
N HIS A 61 -1.64 -10.49 2.07
CA HIS A 61 -2.38 -9.92 0.94
C HIS A 61 -1.94 -10.54 -0.40
N PRO A 62 -2.48 -11.70 -0.79
CA PRO A 62 -2.00 -12.45 -1.97
C PRO A 62 -2.27 -11.76 -3.32
N ARG A 63 -3.12 -10.73 -3.33
CA ARG A 63 -3.47 -9.96 -4.54
C ARG A 63 -2.43 -8.92 -4.93
N VAL A 64 -1.50 -8.60 -4.04
CA VAL A 64 -0.43 -7.63 -4.31
C VAL A 64 0.53 -8.16 -5.36
N GLN A 65 0.75 -7.38 -6.41
CA GLN A 65 1.68 -7.69 -7.48
C GLN A 65 2.93 -6.83 -7.33
N PHE A 66 4.11 -7.43 -7.42
CA PHE A 66 5.37 -6.70 -7.28
C PHE A 66 5.65 -5.84 -8.52
N VAL A 67 6.08 -4.60 -8.31
CA VAL A 67 6.45 -3.67 -9.38
C VAL A 67 7.97 -3.45 -9.42
N LYS A 68 8.55 -2.95 -8.32
CA LYS A 68 9.99 -2.67 -8.24
C LYS A 68 10.48 -2.46 -6.80
N HIS A 69 11.79 -2.55 -6.61
CA HIS A 69 12.48 -2.03 -5.44
C HIS A 69 13.04 -0.63 -5.72
N SER A 70 13.11 0.21 -4.68
CA SER A 70 13.79 1.49 -4.72
C SER A 70 14.41 1.77 -3.35
N GLY A 71 15.72 1.57 -3.24
CA GLY A 71 16.44 1.67 -1.96
C GLY A 71 15.90 0.67 -0.93
N ASN A 72 15.43 1.19 0.21
CA ASN A 72 14.86 0.40 1.30
C ASN A 72 13.35 0.12 1.13
N PHE A 73 12.77 0.47 -0.02
CA PHE A 73 11.34 0.34 -0.27
C PHE A 73 11.02 -0.63 -1.40
N ALA A 74 9.83 -1.21 -1.31
CA ALA A 74 9.22 -2.07 -2.32
C ALA A 74 7.87 -1.47 -2.75
N PHE A 75 7.65 -1.49 -4.06
CA PHE A 75 6.45 -1.00 -4.71
C PHE A 75 5.65 -2.18 -5.21
N TYR A 76 4.37 -2.18 -4.86
CA TYR A 76 3.39 -3.14 -5.30
C TYR A 76 2.19 -2.43 -5.90
N HIS A 77 1.36 -3.18 -6.62
CA HIS A 77 0.07 -2.70 -7.06
C HIS A 77 -0.99 -3.81 -6.95
N ILE A 78 -2.25 -3.40 -6.84
CA ILE A 78 -3.40 -4.28 -7.07
C ILE A 78 -4.16 -3.67 -8.24
N PRO A 79 -4.33 -4.40 -9.35
CA PRO A 79 -5.10 -3.91 -10.49
C PRO A 79 -6.59 -3.83 -10.14
N VAL A 80 -7.32 -2.98 -10.88
CA VAL A 80 -8.78 -3.04 -10.92
C VAL A 80 -9.24 -4.44 -11.30
N ASP A 81 -10.21 -4.97 -10.56
CA ASP A 81 -10.93 -6.15 -11.01
C ASP A 81 -11.80 -5.74 -12.20
N SER A 82 -11.48 -6.26 -13.38
CA SER A 82 -12.33 -6.05 -14.56
C SER A 82 -13.73 -6.60 -14.26
N PRO A 83 -14.80 -5.90 -14.68
CA PRO A 83 -16.17 -6.38 -14.49
C PRO A 83 -16.43 -7.69 -15.24
#